data_AF-A0A0S8E5M6-F1
#
_entry.id   AF-A0A0S8E5M6-F1
#
_cell.length_a   1.000
_cell.length_b   1.000
_cell.length_c   1.000
_cell.angle_alpha   90.00
_cell.angle_beta   90.00
_cell.angle_gamma   90.00
#
_symmetry.space_group_name_H-M   'P 1'
#
loop_
_entity.id
_entity.type
_entity.pdbx_description
1 polymer ?
#
loop_
_entity_poly.entity_id
_entity_poly.type
_entity_poly.pdbx_seq_one_letter_code
_entity_poly.pdbx_strand_id
1 'polypeptide(L)'
;MAAVRFQRNFHAIISAMEQTHPEAFDMQKMLADYMENGLLENIIDMFKYDSSFYCYIPGLMKDERLRVRIGTIALLETLAKEDSQYKGKAITSLIPMLKDENPLVIGDVAYILGLIGNQETIPFLEEIINSEDPNVRTIVQEAIQDIRSRP
;
A
#
# COMPACT_ATOMS: atom_id res chain seq x y z
N MET A 1 19.37 -20.84 4.40
CA MET A 1 20.08 -21.02 3.11
C MET A 1 19.20 -20.86 1.88
N ALA A 2 17.93 -21.29 1.88
CA ALA A 2 17.01 -21.10 0.74
C ALA A 2 16.64 -19.63 0.47
N ALA A 3 16.35 -18.84 1.51
CA ALA A 3 16.00 -17.42 1.39
C ALA A 3 17.12 -16.56 0.75
N VAL A 4 18.38 -16.82 1.10
CA VAL A 4 19.56 -16.12 0.53
C VAL A 4 19.77 -16.46 -0.96
N ARG A 5 19.34 -17.66 -1.39
CA ARG A 5 19.45 -18.11 -2.80
C ARG A 5 18.33 -17.51 -3.67
N PHE A 6 17.15 -17.29 -3.10
CA PHE A 6 16.05 -16.54 -3.73
C PHE A 6 16.42 -15.05 -3.88
N GLN A 7 16.99 -14.45 -2.83
CA GLN A 7 17.45 -13.06 -2.76
C GLN A 7 18.43 -12.67 -3.87
N ARG A 8 19.45 -13.50 -4.13
CA ARG A 8 20.47 -13.22 -5.15
C ARG A 8 19.92 -13.35 -6.57
N ASN A 9 18.94 -14.23 -6.77
CA ASN A 9 18.31 -14.42 -8.07
C ASN A 9 17.28 -13.33 -8.36
N PHE A 10 16.48 -12.90 -7.37
CA PHE A 10 15.43 -11.91 -7.60
C PHE A 10 15.98 -10.52 -7.95
N HIS A 11 16.92 -9.98 -7.15
CA HIS A 11 17.52 -8.68 -7.44
C HIS A 11 18.34 -8.71 -8.75
N ALA A 12 19.00 -9.84 -9.04
CA ALA A 12 19.70 -10.02 -10.31
C ALA A 12 18.73 -10.12 -11.50
N ILE A 13 17.56 -10.72 -11.34
CA ILE A 13 16.50 -10.79 -12.36
C ILE A 13 15.95 -9.39 -12.62
N ILE A 14 15.58 -8.64 -11.59
CA ILE A 14 15.10 -7.25 -11.73
C ILE A 14 16.17 -6.38 -12.39
N SER A 15 17.40 -6.43 -11.89
CA SER A 15 18.53 -5.68 -12.48
C SER A 15 18.81 -6.09 -13.93
N ALA A 16 18.67 -7.37 -14.28
CA ALA A 16 18.84 -7.85 -15.66
C ALA A 16 17.67 -7.42 -16.56
N MET A 17 16.44 -7.40 -16.05
CA MET A 17 15.25 -6.92 -16.76
C MET A 17 15.35 -5.40 -17.03
N GLU A 18 15.79 -4.63 -16.03
CA GLU A 18 16.07 -3.19 -16.15
C GLU A 18 17.17 -2.91 -17.19
N GLN A 19 18.23 -3.71 -17.22
CA GLN A 19 19.36 -3.54 -18.16
C GLN A 19 19.03 -3.93 -19.60
N THR A 20 18.13 -4.89 -19.80
CA THR A 20 17.79 -5.40 -21.13
C THR A 20 16.75 -4.56 -21.84
N HIS A 21 15.87 -3.85 -21.11
CA HIS A 21 14.86 -2.96 -21.68
C HIS A 21 14.64 -1.67 -20.84
N PRO A 22 15.64 -0.76 -20.78
CA PRO A 22 15.60 0.41 -19.89
C PRO A 22 14.47 1.41 -20.21
N GLU A 23 14.03 1.46 -21.46
CA GLU A 23 13.00 2.39 -21.93
C GLU A 23 11.56 1.81 -21.82
N ALA A 24 11.41 0.54 -21.40
CA ALA A 24 10.12 -0.16 -21.39
C ALA A 24 9.77 -0.86 -20.05
N PHE A 25 10.67 -0.85 -19.07
CA PHE A 25 10.42 -1.51 -17.78
C PHE A 25 9.64 -0.57 -16.84
N ASP A 26 8.32 -0.70 -16.88
CA ASP A 26 7.41 -0.06 -15.92
C ASP A 26 7.19 -0.99 -14.72
N MET A 27 7.88 -0.67 -13.61
CA MET A 27 7.79 -1.43 -12.37
C MET A 27 6.36 -1.45 -11.79
N GLN A 28 5.64 -0.33 -11.89
CA GLN A 28 4.26 -0.25 -11.39
C GLN A 28 3.37 -1.19 -12.20
N LYS A 29 3.51 -1.18 -13.52
CA LYS A 29 2.77 -2.09 -14.40
C LYS A 29 3.07 -3.55 -14.08
N MET A 30 4.34 -3.91 -13.85
CA MET A 30 4.71 -5.28 -13.47
C MET A 30 4.03 -5.70 -12.15
N LEU A 31 4.08 -4.86 -11.12
CA LEU A 31 3.42 -5.13 -9.83
C LEU A 31 1.91 -5.33 -10.02
N ALA A 32 1.30 -4.48 -10.84
CA ALA A 32 -0.12 -4.51 -11.11
C ALA A 32 -0.52 -5.76 -11.94
N ASP A 33 0.29 -6.17 -12.91
CA ASP A 33 0.08 -7.41 -13.66
C ASP A 33 0.24 -8.64 -12.74
N TYR A 34 1.17 -8.62 -11.79
CA TYR A 34 1.31 -9.70 -10.81
C TYR A 34 0.11 -9.77 -9.87
N MET A 35 -0.43 -8.62 -9.43
CA MET A 35 -1.68 -8.56 -8.68
C MET A 35 -2.84 -9.16 -9.50
N GLU A 36 -2.95 -8.79 -10.77
CA GLU A 36 -4.02 -9.27 -11.65
C GLU A 36 -3.97 -10.80 -11.83
N ASN A 37 -2.77 -11.38 -11.86
CA ASN A 37 -2.58 -12.82 -11.98
C ASN A 37 -2.61 -13.57 -10.64
N GLY A 38 -2.95 -12.91 -9.53
CA GLY A 38 -3.12 -13.55 -8.23
C GLY A 38 -1.80 -13.89 -7.52
N LEU A 39 -0.69 -13.23 -7.88
CA LEU A 39 0.64 -13.45 -7.30
C LEU A 39 0.87 -12.58 -6.04
N LEU A 40 -0.16 -12.44 -5.19
CA LEU A 40 -0.14 -11.54 -4.03
C LEU A 40 0.98 -11.91 -3.03
N GLU A 41 1.19 -13.19 -2.74
CA GLU A 41 2.24 -13.65 -1.83
C GLU A 41 3.64 -13.21 -2.29
N ASN A 42 3.91 -13.31 -3.59
CA ASN A 42 5.16 -12.84 -4.18
C ASN A 42 5.34 -11.33 -4.00
N ILE A 43 4.26 -10.56 -4.14
CA ILE A 43 4.28 -9.11 -3.97
C ILE A 43 4.50 -8.74 -2.50
N ILE A 44 3.84 -9.44 -1.57
CA ILE A 44 4.06 -9.27 -0.14
C ILE A 44 5.54 -9.48 0.19
N ASP A 45 6.12 -10.57 -0.30
CA ASP A 45 7.56 -10.85 -0.12
C ASP A 45 8.40 -9.70 -0.69
N MET A 46 8.14 -9.26 -1.93
CA MET A 46 8.85 -8.14 -2.55
C MET A 46 8.84 -6.87 -1.69
N PHE A 47 7.68 -6.47 -1.16
CA PHE A 47 7.55 -5.27 -0.32
C PHE A 47 8.27 -5.42 1.03
N LYS A 48 8.28 -6.63 1.60
CA LYS A 48 9.07 -6.93 2.81
C LYS A 48 10.57 -6.81 2.55
N TYR A 49 11.04 -7.25 1.38
CA TYR A 49 12.48 -7.20 1.07
C TYR A 49 12.96 -5.82 0.60
N ASP A 50 12.14 -5.06 -0.11
CA ASP A 50 12.53 -3.78 -0.69
C ASP A 50 11.47 -2.68 -0.47
N SER A 51 11.79 -1.76 0.44
CA SER A 51 10.92 -0.64 0.78
C SER A 51 10.75 0.40 -0.34
N SER A 52 11.51 0.32 -1.44
CA SER A 52 11.32 1.21 -2.58
C SER A 52 9.98 0.98 -3.26
N PHE A 53 9.39 -0.23 -3.16
CA PHE A 53 8.12 -0.54 -3.80
C PHE A 53 6.91 0.22 -3.23
N TYR A 54 7.03 0.79 -2.02
CA TYR A 54 5.96 1.58 -1.39
C TYR A 54 5.59 2.82 -2.20
N CYS A 55 6.51 3.37 -3.01
CA CYS A 55 6.20 4.51 -3.88
C CYS A 55 5.17 4.19 -4.97
N TYR A 56 4.92 2.91 -5.28
CA TYR A 56 3.95 2.47 -6.26
C TYR A 56 2.54 2.27 -5.68
N ILE A 57 2.37 2.29 -4.36
CA ILE A 57 1.05 2.12 -3.71
C ILE A 57 0.00 3.09 -4.27
N PRO A 58 0.27 4.40 -4.43
CA PRO A 58 -0.72 5.32 -4.96
C PRO A 58 -1.22 4.95 -6.36
N GLY A 59 -0.33 4.46 -7.22
CA GLY A 59 -0.67 4.00 -8.56
C GLY A 59 -1.48 2.71 -8.53
N LEU A 60 -1.11 1.75 -7.70
CA LEU A 60 -1.79 0.46 -7.58
C LEU A 60 -3.21 0.59 -6.98
N MET A 61 -3.39 1.48 -5.99
CA MET A 61 -4.73 1.78 -5.42
C MET A 61 -5.67 2.46 -6.41
N LYS A 62 -5.11 3.13 -7.43
CA LYS A 62 -5.85 3.83 -8.48
C LYS A 62 -5.93 3.07 -9.80
N ASP A 63 -5.37 1.86 -9.86
CA ASP A 63 -5.37 1.04 -11.07
C ASP A 63 -6.82 0.77 -11.51
N GLU A 64 -7.08 0.78 -12.82
CA GLU A 64 -8.43 0.60 -13.37
C GLU A 64 -9.00 -0.81 -13.08
N ARG A 65 -8.13 -1.80 -12.90
CA ARG A 65 -8.50 -3.18 -12.62
C ARG A 65 -8.88 -3.35 -11.16
N LEU A 66 -10.12 -3.80 -10.93
CA LEU A 66 -10.65 -4.01 -9.60
C LEU A 66 -9.79 -4.97 -8.77
N ARG A 67 -9.25 -6.03 -9.39
CA ARG A 67 -8.42 -7.03 -8.70
C ARG A 67 -7.09 -6.43 -8.22
N VAL A 68 -6.51 -5.50 -8.97
CA VAL A 68 -5.29 -4.78 -8.54
C VAL A 68 -5.56 -3.91 -7.32
N ARG A 69 -6.67 -3.15 -7.33
CA ARG A 69 -7.05 -2.32 -6.18
C ARG A 69 -7.30 -3.16 -4.93
N ILE A 70 -8.11 -4.22 -5.04
CA ILE A 70 -8.38 -5.16 -3.92
C ILE A 70 -7.10 -5.84 -3.45
N GLY A 71 -6.25 -6.29 -4.38
CA GLY A 71 -4.96 -6.89 -4.05
C GLY A 71 -4.05 -5.93 -3.29
N THR A 72 -4.10 -4.64 -3.62
CA THR A 72 -3.32 -3.59 -2.94
C THR A 72 -3.81 -3.37 -1.52
N ILE A 73 -5.13 -3.37 -1.30
CA ILE A 73 -5.71 -3.32 0.05
C ILE A 73 -5.25 -4.54 0.85
N ALA A 74 -5.39 -5.76 0.30
CA ALA A 74 -4.98 -6.99 0.98
C ALA A 74 -3.47 -7.05 1.29
N LEU A 75 -2.63 -6.52 0.37
CA LEU A 75 -1.20 -6.33 0.59
C LEU A 75 -0.96 -5.44 1.81
N LEU A 76 -1.60 -4.28 1.86
CA LEU A 76 -1.43 -3.32 2.95
C LEU A 76 -1.94 -3.85 4.29
N GLU A 77 -3.07 -4.57 4.29
CA GLU A 77 -3.60 -5.23 5.48
C GLU A 77 -2.62 -6.27 6.03
N THR A 78 -2.03 -7.08 5.15
CA THR A 78 -1.04 -8.09 5.52
C THR A 78 0.20 -7.45 6.10
N LEU A 79 0.75 -6.44 5.40
CA LEU A 79 1.95 -5.72 5.84
C LEU A 79 1.73 -4.96 7.16
N ALA A 80 0.53 -4.40 7.38
CA ALA A 80 0.18 -3.70 8.63
C ALA A 80 0.17 -4.63 9.85
N LYS A 81 -0.13 -5.93 9.64
CA LYS A 81 -0.15 -6.95 10.69
C LYS A 81 1.23 -7.53 11.01
N GLU A 82 2.16 -7.54 10.05
CA GLU A 82 3.33 -8.45 10.11
C GLU A 82 4.68 -7.85 10.52
N ASP A 83 4.89 -6.53 10.62
CA ASP A 83 6.06 -5.93 11.29
C ASP A 83 5.88 -4.40 11.45
N SER A 84 6.51 -3.81 12.47
CA SER A 84 6.49 -2.36 12.71
C SER A 84 7.31 -1.57 11.69
N GLN A 85 8.41 -2.15 11.18
CA GLN A 85 9.38 -1.43 10.35
C GLN A 85 8.81 -0.89 9.01
N TYR A 86 7.73 -1.50 8.52
CA TYR A 86 7.13 -1.16 7.24
C TYR A 86 5.99 -0.12 7.34
N LYS A 87 5.48 0.10 8.55
CA LYS A 87 4.34 0.99 8.80
C LYS A 87 4.65 2.43 8.39
N GLY A 88 5.87 2.91 8.68
CA GLY A 88 6.27 4.28 8.33
C GLY A 88 6.26 4.56 6.82
N LYS A 89 6.69 3.59 6.00
CA LYS A 89 6.72 3.73 4.53
C LYS A 89 5.32 3.67 3.92
N ALA A 90 4.47 2.78 4.44
CA ALA A 90 3.05 2.76 4.08
C ALA A 90 2.39 4.10 4.41
N ILE A 91 2.53 4.59 5.64
CA ILE A 91 1.96 5.88 6.07
C ILE A 91 2.43 7.03 5.17
N THR A 92 3.74 7.11 4.90
CA THR A 92 4.31 8.18 4.06
C THR A 92 3.69 8.18 2.65
N SER A 93 3.41 7.00 2.10
CA SER A 93 2.84 6.86 0.76
C SER A 93 1.32 7.10 0.74
N LEU A 94 0.64 6.86 1.86
CA LEU A 94 -0.80 6.93 2.01
C LEU A 94 -1.33 8.32 2.39
N ILE A 95 -0.65 9.06 3.28
CA ILE A 95 -1.12 10.38 3.76
C ILE A 95 -1.51 11.34 2.62
N PRO A 96 -0.71 11.50 1.54
CA PRO A 96 -1.08 12.40 0.44
C PRO A 96 -2.40 12.02 -0.25
N MET A 97 -2.78 10.74 -0.21
CA MET A 97 -3.98 10.22 -0.84
C MET A 97 -5.27 10.53 -0.06
N LEU A 98 -5.19 11.05 1.17
CA LEU A 98 -6.35 11.58 1.88
C LEU A 98 -6.94 12.83 1.20
N LYS A 99 -6.20 13.44 0.27
CA LYS A 99 -6.62 14.60 -0.54
C LYS A 99 -7.04 14.21 -1.96
N ASP A 100 -7.30 12.92 -2.19
CA ASP A 100 -7.78 12.45 -3.48
C ASP A 100 -9.17 12.99 -3.82
N GLU A 101 -9.48 13.09 -5.11
CA GLU A 101 -10.83 13.48 -5.56
C GLU A 101 -11.83 12.34 -5.48
N ASN A 102 -11.38 11.09 -5.47
CA ASN A 102 -12.23 9.90 -5.41
C ASN A 102 -12.51 9.51 -3.95
N PRO A 103 -13.77 9.61 -3.47
CA PRO A 103 -14.12 9.25 -2.10
C PRO A 103 -13.79 7.80 -1.74
N LEU A 104 -13.82 6.88 -2.71
CA LEU A 104 -13.45 5.49 -2.49
C LEU A 104 -11.97 5.37 -2.08
N VAL A 105 -11.09 6.07 -2.78
CA VAL A 105 -9.65 6.09 -2.47
C VAL A 105 -9.41 6.68 -1.08
N ILE A 106 -10.08 7.78 -0.75
CA ILE A 106 -9.97 8.40 0.58
C ILE A 106 -10.42 7.43 1.68
N GLY A 107 -11.55 6.75 1.47
CA GLY A 107 -12.08 5.74 2.38
C GLY A 107 -11.11 4.58 2.59
N ASP A 108 -10.59 3.99 1.51
CA ASP A 108 -9.61 2.90 1.58
C ASP A 108 -8.35 3.32 2.33
N VAL A 109 -7.84 4.53 2.08
CA VAL A 109 -6.66 5.08 2.76
C VAL A 109 -6.94 5.28 4.25
N ALA A 110 -8.07 5.88 4.61
CA ALA A 110 -8.45 6.09 6.01
C ALA A 110 -8.58 4.75 6.76
N TYR A 111 -9.23 3.76 6.14
CA TYR A 111 -9.33 2.40 6.68
C TYR A 111 -7.96 1.77 6.93
N ILE A 112 -7.04 1.81 5.95
CA ILE A 112 -5.69 1.25 6.12
C ILE A 112 -4.90 1.99 7.21
N LEU A 113 -5.01 3.33 7.32
CA LEU A 113 -4.36 4.08 8.40
C LEU A 113 -4.90 3.67 9.79
N GLY A 114 -6.21 3.44 9.89
CA GLY A 114 -6.85 2.84 11.07
C GLY A 114 -6.26 1.48 11.44
N LEU A 115 -6.09 0.61 10.43
CA LEU A 115 -5.46 -0.71 10.60
C LEU A 115 -3.99 -0.65 10.99
N ILE A 116 -3.24 0.34 10.49
CA ILE A 116 -1.83 0.53 10.86
C ILE A 116 -1.73 0.96 12.33
N GLY A 117 -2.62 1.86 12.77
CA GLY A 117 -2.77 2.24 14.16
C GLY A 117 -1.72 3.23 14.68
N ASN A 118 -1.10 4.04 13.80
CA ASN A 118 -0.11 5.03 14.23
C ASN A 118 -0.80 6.32 14.69
N GLN A 119 -0.60 6.73 15.95
CA GLN A 119 -1.15 7.96 16.51
C GLN A 119 -0.80 9.22 15.70
N GLU A 120 0.37 9.24 15.04
CA GLU A 120 0.82 10.36 14.22
C GLU A 120 -0.07 10.61 12.99
N THR A 121 -0.93 9.65 12.60
CA THR A 121 -1.83 9.83 11.46
C THR A 121 -3.13 10.54 11.82
N ILE A 122 -3.47 10.65 13.11
CA ILE A 122 -4.73 11.24 13.57
C ILE A 122 -4.95 12.67 13.05
N PRO A 123 -3.96 13.59 13.14
CA PRO A 123 -4.17 14.97 12.66
C PRO A 123 -4.58 15.04 11.18
N PHE A 124 -4.03 14.14 10.35
CA PHE A 124 -4.36 14.08 8.92
C PHE A 124 -5.77 13.53 8.68
N LEU A 125 -6.22 12.56 9.49
CA LEU A 125 -7.59 12.04 9.45
C LEU A 125 -8.60 13.09 9.95
N GLU A 126 -8.23 13.88 10.96
CA GLU A 126 -9.08 14.96 11.48
C GLU A 126 -9.33 16.08 10.45
N GLU A 127 -8.42 16.30 9.48
CA GLU A 127 -8.66 17.24 8.38
C GLU A 127 -9.89 16.87 7.53
N ILE A 128 -10.24 15.59 7.45
CA ILE A 128 -11.31 15.06 6.60
C ILE A 128 -12.48 14.43 7.39
N ILE A 129 -12.50 14.59 8.71
CA ILE A 129 -13.52 13.99 9.60
C ILE A 129 -14.95 14.48 9.31
N ASN A 130 -15.09 15.63 8.66
CA ASN A 130 -16.38 16.20 8.26
C ASN A 130 -16.59 16.12 6.74
N SER A 131 -15.99 15.12 6.08
CA SER A 131 -16.18 14.89 4.63
C SER A 131 -17.66 14.93 4.24
N GLU A 132 -17.94 15.54 3.09
CA GLU A 132 -19.28 15.58 2.50
C GLU A 132 -19.78 14.18 2.16
N ASP A 133 -18.88 13.27 1.77
CA ASP A 133 -19.19 11.87 1.53
C ASP A 133 -19.47 11.14 2.87
N PRO A 134 -20.70 10.59 3.07
CA PRO A 134 -21.06 9.91 4.30
C PRO A 134 -20.24 8.66 4.62
N ASN A 135 -19.79 7.93 3.60
CA ASN A 135 -18.98 6.73 3.79
C ASN A 135 -17.58 7.12 4.25
N VAL A 136 -16.97 8.10 3.60
CA VAL A 136 -15.65 8.63 4.01
C VAL A 136 -15.72 9.13 5.46
N ARG A 137 -16.73 9.93 5.80
CA ARG A 137 -16.92 10.42 7.17
C ARG A 137 -17.00 9.28 8.20
N THR A 138 -17.75 8.23 7.89
CA THR A 138 -17.91 7.07 8.78
C THR A 138 -16.58 6.34 8.95
N ILE A 139 -15.90 6.01 7.85
CA ILE A 139 -14.62 5.29 7.87
C ILE A 139 -13.53 6.08 8.60
N VAL A 140 -13.46 7.40 8.40
CA VAL A 140 -12.49 8.27 9.09
C VAL A 140 -12.71 8.27 10.60
N GLN A 141 -13.97 8.36 11.04
CA GLN A 141 -14.31 8.30 12.46
C GLN A 141 -13.94 6.95 13.09
N GLU A 142 -14.25 5.85 12.41
CA GLU A 142 -13.86 4.49 12.82
C GLU A 142 -12.34 4.35 12.88
N ALA A 143 -11.61 4.81 11.86
CA ALA A 143 -10.16 4.75 11.83
C ALA A 143 -9.51 5.52 12.99
N ILE A 144 -10.00 6.72 13.30
CA ILE A 144 -9.52 7.51 14.45
C ILE A 144 -9.81 6.77 15.76
N GLN A 145 -11.02 6.19 15.90
CA GLN A 145 -11.38 5.40 17.09
C GLN A 145 -10.48 4.17 17.25
N ASP A 146 -10.24 3.44 16.17
CA ASP A 146 -9.37 2.27 16.14
C ASP A 146 -7.94 2.63 16.53
N ILE A 147 -7.38 3.73 16.00
CA ILE A 147 -6.05 4.20 16.38
C ILE A 147 -6.02 4.54 17.87
N ARG A 148 -7.01 5.31 18.38
CA ARG A 148 -7.09 5.70 19.80
C ARG A 148 -7.29 4.51 20.75
N SER A 149 -7.90 3.42 20.28
CA SER A 149 -8.15 2.22 21.09
C SER A 149 -6.92 1.34 21.29
N ARG A 150 -5.85 1.57 20.52
CA ARG A 150 -4.62 0.77 20.58
C ARG A 150 -3.67 1.32 21.66
N PRO A 151 -3.21 0.47 22.60
CA PRO A 151 -2.32 0.86 23.68
C PRO A 151 -0.90 1.19 23.21
#